data_AF-A0A254TCM1-F1
#
_entry.id   AF-A0A254TCM1-F1
#
_cell.length_a   1.000
_cell.length_b   1.000
_cell.length_c   1.000
_cell.angle_alpha   90.00
_cell.angle_beta   90.00
_cell.angle_gamma   90.00
#
_symmetry.space_group_name_H-M   'P 1'
#
loop_
_entity.id
_entity.type
_entity.pdbx_description
1 polymer ?
#
loop_
_entity_poly.entity_id
_entity_poly.type
_entity_poly.pdbx_seq_one_letter_code
_entity_poly.pdbx_strand_id
1 'polypeptide(L)' 'MAEVAGRLGVTTHSLYQWIKKYSVSAPERAAVQDQQSELRRLKAELKRVTEERDILTKAVAYFAKTSG' A
#
# COMPACT_ATOMS: atom_id res chain seq x y z
N MET A 1 -19.42 8.86 24.09
CA MET A 1 -18.12 9.04 23.41
C MET A 1 -17.53 10.43 23.59
N ALA A 2 -18.29 11.51 23.38
CA ALA A 2 -17.79 12.87 23.60
C ALA A 2 -17.33 13.13 25.05
N GLU A 3 -18.06 12.59 26.04
CA GLU A 3 -17.65 12.67 27.46
C GLU A 3 -16.31 11.98 27.73
N VAL A 4 -16.13 10.75 27.23
CA VAL A 4 -14.88 9.98 27.37
C VAL A 4 -13.73 10.69 26.65
N ALA A 5 -13.98 11.19 25.44
CA ALA A 5 -13.00 11.97 24.68
C ALA A 5 -12.59 13.25 25.44
N GLY A 6 -13.55 13.96 26.01
CA GLY A 6 -13.33 15.15 26.84
C GLY A 6 -12.51 14.85 28.10
N ARG A 7 -12.82 13.76 28.82
CA ARG A 7 -12.05 13.32 29.99
C ARG A 7 -10.62 12.93 29.66
N LEU A 8 -10.40 12.37 28.47
CA LEU A 8 -9.08 11.95 27.99
C LEU A 8 -8.33 13.08 27.26
N GLY A 9 -8.93 14.26 27.08
CA GLY A 9 -8.32 15.39 26.36
C GLY A 9 -8.08 15.11 24.87
N VAL A 10 -8.84 14.20 24.26
CA VAL A 10 -8.71 13.82 22.84
C VAL A 10 -9.96 14.17 22.06
N THR A 11 -9.85 14.18 20.73
CA THR A 11 -11.03 14.33 19.88
C THR A 11 -11.83 13.03 19.82
N THR A 12 -13.16 13.14 19.66
CA THR A 12 -14.03 11.98 19.41
C THR A 12 -13.57 11.18 18.17
N HIS A 13 -13.00 11.85 17.16
CA HIS A 13 -12.47 11.20 15.97
C HIS A 13 -11.26 10.32 16.27
N SER A 14 -10.29 10.83 17.03
CA SER A 14 -9.11 10.06 17.46
C SER A 14 -9.51 8.84 18.28
N LEU A 15 -10.46 9.02 19.21
CA LEU A 15 -10.98 7.92 20.02
C LEU A 15 -11.66 6.84 19.15
N TYR A 16 -12.45 7.26 18.16
CA TYR A 16 -13.07 6.34 17.20
C TYR A 16 -12.02 5.57 16.39
N GLN A 17 -10.97 6.25 15.92
CA GLN A 17 -9.87 5.59 15.20
C GLN A 17 -9.16 4.55 16.07
N TRP A 18 -8.90 4.84 17.35
CA TRP A 18 -8.29 3.88 18.26
C TRP A 18 -9.19 2.68 18.50
N ILE A 19 -10.49 2.89 18.74
CA ILE A 19 -11.43 1.78 18.90
C ILE A 19 -11.44 0.90 17.66
N LYS A 20 -11.56 1.49 16.48
CA LYS A 20 -11.53 0.74 15.21
C LYS A 20 -10.20 0.02 15.00
N LYS A 21 -9.08 0.64 15.38
CA LYS A 21 -7.75 0.04 15.25
C LYS A 21 -7.60 -1.14 16.20
N TYR A 22 -8.03 -1.01 17.44
CA TYR A 22 -7.81 -1.99 18.51
C TYR A 22 -8.97 -2.96 18.74
N SER A 23 -10.06 -2.87 17.96
CA SER A 23 -11.18 -3.82 18.02
C SER A 23 -10.84 -5.21 17.48
N VAL A 24 -9.76 -5.32 16.71
CA VAL A 24 -9.18 -6.59 16.21
C VAL A 24 -7.97 -6.97 17.07
N SER A 25 -7.63 -8.25 17.15
CA SER A 25 -6.52 -8.73 18.00
C SER A 25 -5.15 -8.23 17.50
N ALA A 26 -4.14 -8.21 18.38
CA ALA A 26 -2.79 -7.79 17.99
C ALA A 26 -2.18 -8.63 16.85
N PRO A 27 -2.30 -9.98 16.85
CA PRO A 27 -1.84 -10.81 15.73
C PRO A 27 -2.55 -10.49 14.41
N GLU A 28 -3.87 -10.27 14.44
CA GLU A 28 -4.62 -9.92 13.23
C GLU A 28 -4.19 -8.56 12.66
N ARG A 29 -3.90 -7.57 13.51
CA ARG A 29 -3.36 -6.28 13.04
C ARG A 29 -2.01 -6.43 12.37
N ALA A 30 -1.11 -7.22 12.96
CA ALA A 30 0.21 -7.49 12.39
C ALA A 30 0.07 -8.17 11.03
N ALA A 31 -0.80 -9.20 10.92
CA ALA A 31 -1.07 -9.87 9.66
C ALA A 31 -1.58 -8.91 8.57
N VAL A 32 -2.51 -8.00 8.90
CA VAL A 32 -2.98 -6.98 7.95
C VAL A 32 -1.87 -6.02 7.53
N GLN A 33 -1.01 -5.60 8.45
CA GLN A 33 0.13 -4.74 8.15
C GLN A 33 1.15 -5.42 7.23
N ASP A 34 1.44 -6.70 7.50
CA ASP A 34 2.33 -7.52 6.70
C ASP A 34 1.78 -7.72 5.29
N GLN A 35 0.49 -8.06 5.16
CA GLN A 35 -0.21 -8.16 3.87
C GLN A 35 -0.15 -6.85 3.09
N GLN A 36 -0.36 -5.70 3.74
CA GLN A 36 -0.24 -4.40 3.08
C GLN A 36 1.19 -4.10 2.65
N SER A 37 2.19 -4.52 3.41
CA SER A 37 3.60 -4.37 3.05
C SER A 37 3.96 -5.18 1.82
N GLU A 38 3.46 -6.42 1.76
CA GLU A 38 3.67 -7.33 0.64
C GLU A 38 2.95 -6.83 -0.61
N LEU A 39 1.73 -6.32 -0.48
CA LEU A 39 1.02 -5.67 -1.59
C LEU A 39 1.77 -4.48 -2.16
N ARG A 40 2.44 -3.66 -1.32
CA ARG A 40 3.28 -2.54 -1.81
C ARG A 40 4.50 -3.06 -2.55
N ARG A 41 5.16 -4.10 -2.02
CA ARG A 41 6.32 -4.75 -2.65
C ARG A 41 5.96 -5.30 -4.03
N LEU A 42 4.88 -6.07 -4.11
CA LEU A 42 4.41 -6.67 -5.36
C LEU A 42 4.01 -5.63 -6.40
N LYS A 43 3.34 -4.54 -5.99
CA LYS A 43 3.01 -3.43 -6.91
C LYS A 43 4.26 -2.74 -7.47
N ALA A 44 5.29 -2.56 -6.64
CA ALA A 44 6.55 -1.97 -7.08
C ALA A 44 7.30 -2.89 -8.05
N GLU A 45 7.34 -4.18 -7.75
CA GLU A 45 7.97 -5.18 -8.62
C GLU A 45 7.25 -5.32 -9.96
N LEU A 46 5.92 -5.37 -9.94
CA LEU A 46 5.10 -5.40 -11.14
C LEU A 46 5.37 -4.17 -12.02
N LYS A 47 5.44 -2.98 -11.42
CA LYS A 47 5.77 -1.74 -12.14
C LYS A 47 7.14 -1.83 -12.81
N ARG A 48 8.17 -2.23 -12.06
CA ARG A 48 9.55 -2.38 -12.56
C ARG A 48 9.61 -3.34 -13.76
N VAL A 49 9.05 -4.54 -13.62
CA VAL A 49 9.07 -5.56 -14.68
C VAL A 49 8.28 -5.11 -15.91
N THR A 50 7.18 -4.37 -15.72
CA THR A 50 6.42 -3.77 -16.83
C THR A 50 7.27 -2.75 -17.58
N GLU A 51 7.97 -1.86 -16.86
CA GLU A 51 8.86 -0.87 -17.47
C GLU A 51 10.02 -1.52 -18.24
N GLU A 52 10.64 -2.57 -17.69
CA GLU A 52 11.70 -3.35 -18.35
C GLU A 52 11.20 -3.98 -19.66
N ARG A 53 10.04 -4.63 -19.62
CA ARG A 53 9.41 -5.20 -20.83
C ARG A 53 9.13 -4.12 -21.87
N ASP A 54 8.62 -2.96 -21.46
CA ASP A 54 8.29 -1.88 -22.36
C ASP A 54 9.54 -1.26 -23.01
N ILE A 55 10.65 -1.17 -22.27
CA ILE A 55 11.95 -0.75 -22.80
C ILE A 55 12.42 -1.73 -23.88
N LEU A 56 12.39 -3.04 -23.60
CA LEU A 56 12.79 -4.05 -24.57
C LEU A 56 11.91 -4.00 -25.83
N THR A 57 10.61 -3.83 -25.65
CA THR A 57 9.66 -3.72 -26.76
C THR A 57 9.96 -2.50 -27.65
N LYS A 58 10.25 -1.35 -27.03
CA LYS A 58 10.66 -0.13 -27.74
C LYS A 58 11.98 -0.31 -28.49
N ALA A 59 12.94 -0.99 -27.89
CA ALA A 59 14.23 -1.28 -28.53
C ALA A 59 14.05 -2.15 -29.77
N VAL A 60 13.28 -3.24 -29.67
CA VAL A 60 12.95 -4.11 -30.82
C VAL A 60 12.30 -3.31 -31.96
N ALA A 61 11.31 -2.46 -31.63
CA ALA A 61 10.64 -1.63 -32.64
C ALA A 61 11.59 -0.63 -33.31
N TYR A 62 12.51 -0.04 -32.54
CA TYR A 62 13.54 0.85 -33.08
C TYR A 62 14.47 0.11 -34.05
N PHE A 63 15.01 -1.04 -33.63
CA PHE A 63 15.91 -1.82 -34.48
C PHE A 63 15.24 -2.33 -35.75
N ALA A 64 13.99 -2.80 -35.67
CA ALA A 64 13.24 -3.22 -36.86
C ALA A 64 13.08 -2.08 -37.89
N LYS A 65 12.89 -0.84 -37.42
CA LYS A 65 12.80 0.34 -38.29
C LYS A 65 14.13 0.75 -38.93
N THR A 66 15.26 0.56 -38.23
CA THR A 66 16.58 0.98 -38.73
C THR A 66 17.28 -0.08 -39.58
N SER A 67 16.77 -1.31 -39.63
CA SER A 67 17.39 -2.44 -40.33
C SER A 67 16.84 -2.68 -41.74
N GLY A 68 15.86 -1.89 -42.18
CA GLY A 68 15.29 -1.90 -43.54
C GLY A 68 15.54 -0.57 -44.23
#